data_AF-A0A7Y5T455-F1
#
_entry.id   AF-A0A7Y5T455-F1
#
_cell.length_a   1.000
_cell.length_b   1.000
_cell.length_c   1.000
_cell.angle_alpha   90.00
_cell.angle_beta   90.00
_cell.angle_gamma   90.00
#
_symmetry.space_group_name_H-M   'P 1'
#
loop_
_entity.id
_entity.type
_entity.pdbx_description
1 polymer ?
#
loop_
_entity_poly.entity_id
_entity_poly.type
_entity_poly.pdbx_seq_one_letter_code
_entity_poly.pdbx_strand_id
1 'polypeptide(L)'
;MDDAAARDGSYSWLLMSNAAPDRPAGVRGILAGVDRLETWLHVAFVALTVTSAVRYVQGHGLTDRGWAVLGGAAALLVLYAVRPWVPWRRARWWPPLWCALLVLTWVVLALIAPSFSWLAVPLAFVALQVLPFPVAVVVLTLMVVTVVTAWTRMRDVLDPTVVIGPVSVAVLAVLAYRALERDAAERQRLLDDLREAQGDLADAQHRAGAIAERARLSREIHDSVAQDLSSINLLLQAAEQDWDTRSDAARTHVGQAARTSRHSLDEVRRVVRDLAPAELEGRDADLAEALERAGRSAVGHRPVELQVQVHGEPVPVSEPVAAALLRTVRGALANVVEHAGADRVTVTLTYQG
;
A
#
# COMPACT_ATOMS: atom_id res chain seq x y z
N MET A 1 -18.87 -8.76 52.44
CA MET A 1 -20.07 -9.59 52.24
C MET A 1 -20.42 -9.55 50.77
N ASP A 2 -19.55 -10.07 49.91
CA ASP A 2 -19.19 -11.50 49.76
C ASP A 2 -20.31 -12.20 48.99
N ASP A 3 -20.06 -13.02 47.99
CA ASP A 3 -18.83 -13.37 47.28
C ASP A 3 -19.27 -14.13 46.03
N ALA A 4 -18.36 -14.13 45.07
CA ALA A 4 -18.03 -15.16 44.11
C ALA A 4 -19.05 -16.16 43.53
N ALA A 5 -18.72 -16.43 42.26
CA ALA A 5 -18.65 -17.73 41.62
C ALA A 5 -19.92 -18.22 40.91
N ALA A 6 -19.86 -18.79 39.71
CA ALA A 6 -18.81 -19.04 38.73
C ALA A 6 -19.47 -19.76 37.54
N ARG A 7 -18.72 -19.89 36.44
CA ARG A 7 -18.79 -20.92 35.37
C ARG A 7 -19.74 -20.64 34.19
N ASP A 8 -19.37 -20.88 32.92
CA ASP A 8 -18.10 -21.26 32.25
C ASP A 8 -18.34 -21.29 30.72
N GLY A 9 -17.27 -21.25 29.92
CA GLY A 9 -17.22 -21.66 28.50
C GLY A 9 -16.86 -20.55 27.49
N SER A 10 -15.61 -20.09 27.36
CA SER A 10 -14.54 -20.63 26.46
C SER A 10 -15.02 -20.83 25.02
N TYR A 11 -14.42 -20.25 23.95
CA TYR A 11 -13.03 -20.42 23.50
C TYR A 11 -12.58 -19.34 22.48
N SER A 12 -11.26 -19.05 22.49
CA SER A 12 -10.40 -18.85 21.31
C SER A 12 -10.34 -17.48 20.59
N TRP A 13 -9.63 -16.50 21.18
CA TRP A 13 -8.95 -15.44 20.39
C TRP A 13 -7.60 -14.98 20.97
N LEU A 14 -6.97 -15.79 21.84
CA LEU A 14 -5.71 -15.43 22.51
C LEU A 14 -4.48 -16.28 22.11
N LEU A 15 -4.49 -16.90 20.93
CA LEU A 15 -3.32 -17.59 20.36
C LEU A 15 -3.07 -17.25 18.89
N MET A 16 -3.00 -15.95 18.56
CA MET A 16 -2.25 -15.51 17.38
C MET A 16 -1.27 -14.41 17.81
N SER A 17 -0.35 -14.80 18.69
CA SER A 17 0.85 -14.02 18.94
C SER A 17 1.79 -14.15 17.74
N ASN A 18 2.42 -13.02 17.41
CA ASN A 18 3.74 -12.94 16.80
C ASN A 18 4.01 -13.75 15.53
N ALA A 19 3.78 -13.10 14.40
CA ALA A 19 4.79 -13.06 13.34
C ALA A 19 4.81 -11.63 12.78
N ALA A 20 5.36 -10.70 13.56
CA ALA A 20 5.93 -9.50 12.96
C ALA A 20 6.97 -9.98 11.93
N PRO A 21 7.01 -9.43 10.71
CA PRO A 21 7.98 -9.86 9.71
C PRO A 21 9.37 -9.76 10.34
N ASP A 22 10.11 -10.87 10.29
CA ASP A 22 11.49 -10.98 10.76
C ASP A 22 12.28 -9.79 10.23
N ARG A 23 12.47 -8.78 11.08
CA ARG A 23 13.42 -7.72 10.81
C ARG A 23 14.76 -8.43 10.66
N PRO A 24 15.51 -8.23 9.57
CA PRO A 24 16.81 -8.86 9.44
C PRO A 24 17.63 -8.55 10.69
N ALA A 25 17.96 -9.61 11.43
CA ALA A 25 18.79 -9.58 12.61
C ALA A 25 20.21 -9.22 12.17
N GLY A 26 20.46 -7.93 11.92
CA GLY A 26 21.70 -7.55 11.22
C GLY A 26 22.16 -6.11 11.35
N VAL A 27 21.44 -5.20 12.02
CA VAL A 27 21.99 -3.85 12.28
C VAL A 27 21.71 -3.43 13.72
N ARG A 28 22.42 -4.05 14.67
CA ARG A 28 22.60 -3.51 16.04
C ARG A 28 23.75 -2.49 16.06
N GLY A 29 23.64 -1.47 15.20
CA GLY A 29 24.58 -0.34 15.18
C GLY A 29 23.94 0.91 15.80
N ILE A 30 24.77 1.88 16.20
CA ILE A 30 24.35 3.22 16.67
C ILE A 30 23.42 3.92 15.65
N LEU A 31 23.45 3.49 14.38
CA LEU A 31 22.66 3.99 13.26
C LEU A 31 21.27 3.35 13.09
N ALA A 32 20.84 2.45 13.98
CA ALA A 32 19.57 1.71 13.89
C ALA A 32 18.29 2.58 14.08
N GLY A 33 18.40 3.90 14.02
CA GLY A 33 17.26 4.82 14.06
C GLY A 33 17.59 6.09 13.30
N VAL A 34 17.49 6.05 11.97
CA VAL A 34 17.59 7.26 11.13
C VAL A 34 16.53 8.29 11.56
N ASP A 35 15.35 7.83 12.02
CA ASP A 35 14.30 8.68 12.60
C ASP A 35 14.75 9.44 13.86
N ARG A 36 15.77 8.93 14.57
CA ARG A 36 16.35 9.62 15.73
C ARG A 36 17.39 10.66 15.33
N LEU A 37 17.97 10.59 14.13
CA LEU A 37 19.01 11.52 13.69
C LEU A 37 18.49 12.96 13.62
N GLU A 38 17.28 13.15 13.08
CA GLU A 38 16.65 14.47 13.00
C GLU A 38 16.38 15.04 14.40
N THR A 39 15.83 14.23 15.30
CA THR A 39 15.64 14.60 16.72
C THR A 39 16.96 14.98 17.39
N TRP A 40 18.02 14.20 17.19
CA TRP A 40 19.34 14.51 17.75
C TRP A 40 19.95 15.79 17.16
N LEU A 41 19.76 16.06 15.87
CA LEU A 41 20.17 17.31 15.23
C LEU A 41 19.42 18.51 15.82
N HIS A 42 18.11 18.39 16.09
CA HIS A 42 17.32 19.43 16.76
C HIS A 42 17.85 19.70 18.17
N VAL A 43 18.05 18.65 18.97
CA VAL A 43 18.59 18.75 20.33
C VAL A 43 19.97 19.40 20.33
N ALA A 44 20.87 18.95 19.43
CA ALA A 44 22.21 19.51 19.30
C ALA A 44 22.17 21.00 18.90
N PHE A 45 21.31 21.37 17.94
CA PHE A 45 21.18 22.75 17.49
C PHE A 45 20.72 23.69 18.62
N VAL A 46 19.68 23.30 19.35
CA VAL A 46 19.16 24.10 20.48
C VAL A 46 20.20 24.19 21.60
N ALA A 47 20.78 23.05 21.99
CA ALA A 47 21.77 23.00 23.06
C ALA A 47 23.02 23.85 22.74
N LEU A 48 23.53 23.77 21.50
CA LEU A 48 24.67 24.56 21.06
C LEU A 48 24.35 26.06 21.00
N THR A 49 23.14 26.42 20.56
CA THR A 49 22.72 27.83 20.50
C THR A 49 22.65 28.44 21.90
N VAL A 50 21.97 27.75 22.84
CA VAL A 50 21.84 28.20 24.23
C VAL A 50 23.21 28.26 24.90
N THR A 51 24.02 27.21 24.78
CA THR A 51 25.36 27.17 25.41
C THR A 51 26.27 28.26 24.84
N SER A 52 26.22 28.51 23.53
CA SER A 52 27.04 29.56 22.89
C SER A 52 26.63 30.96 23.33
N ALA A 53 25.32 31.22 23.51
CA ALA A 53 24.79 32.47 24.03
C ALA A 53 25.17 32.68 25.50
N VAL A 54 24.98 31.67 26.36
CA VAL A 54 25.35 31.72 27.78
C VAL A 54 26.85 31.96 27.93
N ARG A 55 27.69 31.23 27.19
CA ARG A 55 29.15 31.41 27.20
C ARG A 55 29.56 32.82 26.79
N TYR A 56 28.89 33.41 25.80
CA TYR A 56 29.19 34.79 25.38
C TYR A 56 28.88 35.79 26.50
N VAL A 57 27.68 35.71 27.08
CA VAL A 57 27.22 36.60 28.16
C VAL A 57 28.10 36.46 29.41
N GLN A 58 28.51 35.25 29.77
CA GLN A 58 29.43 35.03 30.90
C GLN A 58 30.80 35.68 30.67
N GLY A 59 31.29 35.69 29.43
CA GLY A 59 32.60 36.27 29.10
C GLY A 59 32.60 37.80 28.91
N HIS A 60 31.50 38.38 28.43
CA HIS A 60 31.46 39.79 27.98
C HIS A 60 30.36 40.64 28.65
N GLY A 61 29.53 40.05 29.50
CA GLY A 61 28.41 40.70 30.16
C GLY A 61 27.27 41.10 29.22
N LEU A 62 26.29 41.84 29.76
CA LEU A 62 25.12 42.36 29.03
C LEU A 62 25.35 43.79 28.53
N THR A 63 26.42 43.99 27.77
CA THR A 63 26.67 45.24 27.03
C THR A 63 25.80 45.32 25.77
N ASP A 64 25.84 46.43 25.02
CA ASP A 64 25.06 46.60 23.77
C ASP A 64 25.27 45.45 22.77
N ARG A 65 26.49 44.90 22.68
CA ARG A 65 26.79 43.73 21.86
C ARG A 65 26.20 42.43 22.42
N GLY A 66 26.08 42.32 23.75
CA GLY A 66 25.42 41.20 24.42
C GLY A 66 23.94 41.09 24.05
N TRP A 67 23.22 42.22 24.05
CA TRP A 67 21.82 42.25 23.61
C TRP A 67 21.67 41.88 22.13
N ALA A 68 22.56 42.36 21.27
CA ALA A 68 22.56 41.99 19.85
C ALA A 68 22.81 40.48 19.64
N VAL A 69 23.73 39.86 20.40
CA VAL A 69 24.00 38.41 20.33
C VAL A 69 22.81 37.60 20.83
N LEU A 70 22.15 38.01 21.93
CA LEU A 70 20.95 37.34 22.43
C LEU A 70 19.78 37.45 21.44
N GLY A 71 19.57 38.63 20.86
CA GLY A 71 18.57 38.85 19.81
C GLY A 71 18.84 37.99 18.58
N GLY A 72 20.10 37.91 18.15
CA GLY A 72 20.52 37.04 17.06
C GLY A 72 20.30 35.55 17.35
N ALA A 73 20.62 35.10 18.56
CA ALA A 73 20.43 33.71 18.98
C ALA A 73 18.93 33.34 19.02
N ALA A 74 18.09 34.25 19.54
CA ALA A 74 16.65 34.11 19.50
C ALA A 74 16.11 34.07 18.06
N ALA A 75 16.60 34.96 17.18
CA ALA A 75 16.24 34.95 15.76
C ALA A 75 16.63 33.62 15.08
N LEU A 76 17.80 33.07 15.40
CA LEU A 76 18.26 31.78 14.89
C LEU A 76 17.32 30.64 15.31
N LEU A 77 16.91 30.61 16.58
CA LEU A 77 15.97 29.61 17.11
C LEU A 77 14.58 29.74 16.47
N VAL A 78 14.06 30.97 16.38
CA VAL A 78 12.76 31.24 15.74
C VAL A 78 12.80 30.79 14.29
N LEU A 79 13.82 31.19 13.55
CA LEU A 79 13.95 30.82 12.14
C LEU A 79 14.08 29.32 11.96
N TYR A 80 14.83 28.63 12.82
CA TYR A 80 14.91 27.18 12.81
C TYR A 80 13.55 26.51 13.13
N ALA A 81 12.79 27.06 14.09
CA ALA A 81 11.47 26.56 14.46
C ALA A 81 10.42 26.73 13.35
N VAL A 82 10.62 27.63 12.38
CA VAL A 82 9.75 27.78 11.20
C VAL A 82 9.89 26.60 10.22
N ARG A 83 10.91 25.73 10.35
CA ARG A 83 11.17 24.58 9.46
C ARG A 83 9.93 23.73 9.10
N PRO A 84 9.04 23.34 10.05
CA PRO A 84 7.87 22.51 9.74
C PRO A 84 6.81 23.23 8.92
N TRP A 85 6.79 24.57 8.96
CA TRP A 85 5.82 25.40 8.25
C TRP A 85 6.33 25.85 6.87
N VAL A 86 7.59 25.54 6.53
CA VAL A 86 8.12 25.83 5.20
C VAL A 86 7.37 25.00 4.16
N PRO A 87 6.82 25.62 3.08
CA PRO A 87 6.03 24.90 2.08
C PRO A 87 6.90 24.11 1.09
N TRP A 88 7.53 23.02 1.56
CA TRP A 88 8.46 22.17 0.81
C TRP A 88 7.92 21.67 -0.53
N ARG A 89 6.62 21.35 -0.60
CA ARG A 89 5.96 20.82 -1.81
C ARG A 89 5.26 21.87 -2.67
N ARG A 90 4.90 23.03 -2.11
CA ARG A 90 4.11 24.05 -2.83
C ARG A 90 4.95 25.16 -3.46
N ALA A 91 6.11 25.49 -2.91
CA ALA A 91 6.88 26.64 -3.38
C ALA A 91 8.39 26.36 -3.40
N ARG A 92 8.93 26.12 -4.59
CA ARG A 92 10.33 25.71 -4.84
C ARG A 92 11.42 26.67 -4.31
N TRP A 93 11.09 27.96 -4.22
CA TRP A 93 11.97 29.04 -3.75
C TRP A 93 11.97 29.29 -2.23
N TRP A 94 10.99 28.79 -1.48
CA TRP A 94 10.90 29.00 -0.03
C TRP A 94 11.98 28.26 0.78
N PRO A 95 12.20 26.94 0.57
CA PRO A 95 13.27 26.23 1.28
C PRO A 95 14.67 26.83 1.13
N PRO A 96 15.16 27.18 -0.08
CA PRO A 96 16.49 27.79 -0.20
C PRO A 96 16.55 29.19 0.40
N LEU A 97 15.47 29.99 0.32
CA LEU A 97 15.41 31.30 0.96
C LEU A 97 15.49 31.20 2.50
N TRP A 98 14.72 30.29 3.08
CA TRP A 98 14.76 30.00 4.51
C TRP A 98 16.16 29.55 4.96
N CYS A 99 16.78 28.64 4.22
CA CYS A 99 18.14 28.17 4.49
C CYS A 99 19.15 29.32 4.38
N ALA A 100 19.03 30.17 3.36
CA ALA A 100 19.90 31.34 3.17
C ALA A 100 19.77 32.33 4.33
N LEU A 101 18.55 32.63 4.79
CA LEU A 101 18.32 33.51 5.94
C LEU A 101 18.93 32.92 7.23
N LEU A 102 18.84 31.59 7.39
CA LEU A 102 19.37 30.88 8.55
C LEU A 102 20.90 30.91 8.58
N VAL A 103 21.53 30.63 7.44
CA VAL A 103 22.99 30.71 7.29
C VAL A 103 23.48 32.15 7.43
N LEU A 104 22.80 33.13 6.83
CA LEU A 104 23.18 34.55 6.92
C LEU A 104 23.14 35.05 8.36
N THR A 105 22.07 34.73 9.08
CA THR A 105 21.94 35.05 10.51
C THR A 105 23.08 34.42 11.30
N TRP A 106 23.37 33.13 11.07
CA TRP A 106 24.49 32.44 11.71
C TRP A 106 25.86 33.07 11.38
N VAL A 107 26.13 33.46 10.13
CA VAL A 107 27.39 34.11 9.73
C VAL A 107 27.62 35.38 10.54
N VAL A 108 26.59 36.22 10.68
CA VAL A 108 26.67 37.45 11.48
C VAL A 108 26.99 37.11 12.94
N LEU A 109 26.30 36.14 13.54
CA LEU A 109 26.57 35.72 14.92
C LEU A 109 27.98 35.13 15.08
N ALA A 110 28.44 34.29 14.16
CA ALA A 110 29.74 33.64 14.26
C ALA A 110 30.90 34.66 14.17
N LEU A 111 30.73 35.73 13.38
CA LEU A 111 31.72 36.80 13.27
C LEU A 111 31.75 37.73 14.50
N ILE A 112 30.62 37.93 15.17
CA ILE A 112 30.53 38.74 16.41
C ILE A 112 30.97 37.91 17.63
N ALA A 113 30.57 36.65 17.66
CA ALA A 113 30.75 35.72 18.76
C ALA A 113 31.25 34.35 18.22
N PRO A 114 32.57 34.12 18.20
CA PRO A 114 33.16 32.88 17.66
C PRO A 114 32.70 31.58 18.33
N SER A 115 32.02 31.65 19.49
CA SER A 115 31.36 30.49 20.13
C SER A 115 30.28 29.88 19.24
N PHE A 116 29.62 30.67 18.39
CA PHE A 116 28.57 30.17 17.49
C PHE A 116 29.11 29.34 16.32
N SER A 117 30.44 29.29 16.11
CA SER A 117 31.05 28.43 15.07
C SER A 117 30.71 26.94 15.22
N TRP A 118 30.39 26.47 16.44
CA TRP A 118 29.97 25.08 16.67
C TRP A 118 28.64 24.73 15.99
N LEU A 119 27.79 25.72 15.70
CA LEU A 119 26.55 25.52 14.94
C LEU A 119 26.77 25.25 13.46
N ALA A 120 28.01 25.40 12.96
CA ALA A 120 28.33 25.08 11.57
C ALA A 120 27.99 23.63 11.20
N VAL A 121 28.16 22.68 12.13
CA VAL A 121 27.87 21.26 11.90
C VAL A 121 26.38 21.02 11.60
N PRO A 122 25.44 21.30 12.52
CA PRO A 122 24.03 21.06 12.26
C PRO A 122 23.50 21.91 11.08
N LEU A 123 24.02 23.12 10.89
CA LEU A 123 23.65 23.96 9.74
C LEU A 123 24.16 23.41 8.40
N ALA A 124 25.33 22.79 8.37
CA ALA A 124 25.85 22.13 7.17
C ALA A 124 24.95 20.94 6.77
N PHE A 125 24.48 20.16 7.73
CA PHE A 125 23.50 19.10 7.47
C PHE A 125 22.18 19.65 6.92
N VAL A 126 21.69 20.76 7.46
CA VAL A 126 20.49 21.44 6.91
C VAL A 126 20.76 21.92 5.49
N ALA A 127 21.88 22.58 5.22
CA ALA A 127 22.22 23.05 3.87
C ALA A 127 22.28 21.91 2.85
N LEU A 128 22.88 20.76 3.21
CA LEU A 128 22.95 19.56 2.37
C LEU A 128 21.57 18.93 2.13
N GLN A 129 20.64 19.02 3.08
CA GLN A 129 19.28 18.49 2.91
C GLN A 129 18.38 19.37 2.04
N VAL A 130 18.61 20.68 2.01
CA VAL A 130 17.71 21.65 1.36
C VAL A 130 18.20 22.12 0.00
N LEU A 131 19.51 22.30 -0.15
CA LEU A 131 20.10 22.92 -1.32
C LEU A 131 20.55 21.85 -2.32
N PRO A 132 20.50 22.15 -3.64
CA PRO A 132 21.13 21.27 -4.62
C PRO A 132 22.64 21.20 -4.36
N PHE A 133 23.23 20.03 -4.61
CA PHE A 133 24.63 19.73 -4.31
C PHE A 133 25.65 20.82 -4.65
N PRO A 134 25.68 21.41 -5.88
CA PRO A 134 26.67 22.45 -6.19
C PRO A 134 26.52 23.70 -5.31
N VAL A 135 25.29 24.09 -4.99
CA VAL A 135 25.02 25.25 -4.13
C VAL A 135 25.35 24.93 -2.68
N ALA A 136 25.02 23.71 -2.22
CA ALA A 136 25.36 23.26 -0.87
C ALA A 136 26.88 23.28 -0.64
N VAL A 137 27.68 22.80 -1.59
CA VAL A 137 29.16 22.86 -1.51
C VAL A 137 29.66 24.29 -1.37
N VAL A 138 29.14 25.23 -2.19
CA VAL A 138 29.49 26.65 -2.09
C VAL A 138 29.15 27.23 -0.71
N VAL A 139 27.96 26.93 -0.20
CA VAL A 139 27.51 27.37 1.14
C VAL A 139 28.41 26.78 2.23
N LEU A 140 28.74 25.48 2.16
CA LEU A 140 29.65 24.84 3.12
C LEU A 140 31.05 25.45 3.07
N THR A 141 31.59 25.75 1.88
CA THR A 141 32.87 26.45 1.75
C THR A 141 32.82 27.83 2.41
N LEU A 142 31.74 28.59 2.19
CA LEU A 142 31.54 29.88 2.85
C LEU A 142 31.44 29.75 4.38
N MET A 143 30.76 28.72 4.87
CA MET A 143 30.68 28.43 6.31
C MET A 143 32.06 28.11 6.89
N VAL A 144 32.86 27.28 6.22
CA VAL A 144 34.24 26.97 6.62
C VAL A 144 35.09 28.24 6.66
N VAL A 145 35.05 29.06 5.61
CA VAL A 145 35.78 30.35 5.56
C VAL A 145 35.36 31.26 6.72
N THR A 146 34.07 31.31 7.04
CA THR A 146 33.54 32.10 8.16
C THR A 146 34.08 31.61 9.50
N VAL A 147 34.07 30.29 9.75
CA VAL A 147 34.62 29.70 10.99
C VAL A 147 36.11 29.98 11.12
N VAL A 148 36.88 29.75 10.05
CA VAL A 148 38.33 30.01 10.02
C VAL A 148 38.62 31.48 10.29
N THR A 149 37.88 32.40 9.66
CA THR A 149 38.05 33.85 9.86
C THR A 149 37.71 34.26 11.29
N ALA A 150 36.63 33.72 11.87
CA ALA A 150 36.23 34.02 13.24
C ALA A 150 37.27 33.54 14.27
N TRP A 151 37.83 32.34 14.08
CA TRP A 151 38.80 31.75 15.01
C TRP A 151 40.20 32.36 14.88
N THR A 152 40.63 32.68 13.65
CA THR A 152 41.94 33.34 13.43
C THR A 152 41.99 34.72 14.05
N ARG A 153 40.91 35.51 13.95
CA ARG A 153 40.77 36.81 14.65
C ARG A 153 40.87 36.71 16.17
N MET A 154 40.61 35.54 16.75
CA MET A 154 40.65 35.33 18.20
C MET A 154 42.04 34.96 18.71
N ARG A 155 42.90 34.35 17.87
CA ARG A 155 44.20 33.78 18.29
C ARG A 155 45.42 34.59 17.85
N ASP A 156 45.27 35.64 17.04
CA ASP A 156 46.35 36.48 16.47
C ASP A 156 47.47 35.72 15.71
N VAL A 157 47.37 34.38 15.57
CA VAL A 157 48.33 33.48 14.93
C VAL A 157 47.59 32.48 14.05
N LEU A 158 48.13 32.21 12.85
CA LEU A 158 47.65 31.18 11.94
C LEU A 158 48.08 29.79 12.44
N ASP A 159 47.32 29.22 13.36
CA ASP A 159 47.44 27.83 13.78
C ASP A 159 46.80 26.91 12.71
N PRO A 160 47.55 25.97 12.09
CA PRO A 160 47.01 25.06 11.09
C PRO A 160 45.77 24.28 11.55
N THR A 161 45.64 24.02 12.86
CA THR A 161 44.49 23.30 13.42
C THR A 161 43.16 24.04 13.25
N VAL A 162 43.19 25.38 13.18
CA VAL A 162 42.01 26.23 12.97
C VAL A 162 41.43 26.05 11.57
N VAL A 163 42.25 25.66 10.59
CA VAL A 163 41.82 25.41 9.21
C VAL A 163 41.44 23.94 9.01
N ILE A 164 42.29 23.03 9.49
CA ILE A 164 42.13 21.59 9.26
C ILE A 164 40.84 21.06 9.89
N GLY A 165 40.47 21.52 11.09
CA GLY A 165 39.27 21.05 11.80
C GLY A 165 37.97 21.29 11.02
N PRO A 166 37.61 22.56 10.72
CA PRO A 166 36.39 22.88 9.96
C PRO A 166 36.35 22.24 8.57
N VAL A 167 37.48 22.19 7.86
CA VAL A 167 37.58 21.52 6.55
C VAL A 167 37.29 20.03 6.67
N SER A 168 37.90 19.34 7.64
CA SER A 168 37.70 17.90 7.86
C SER A 168 36.24 17.57 8.17
N VAL A 169 35.60 18.38 9.01
CA VAL A 169 34.19 18.23 9.36
C VAL A 169 33.28 18.46 8.14
N ALA A 170 33.55 19.47 7.32
CA ALA A 170 32.79 19.72 6.10
C ALA A 170 32.92 18.56 5.10
N VAL A 171 34.14 18.04 4.90
CA VAL A 171 34.39 16.86 4.06
C VAL A 171 33.64 15.64 4.60
N LEU A 172 33.72 15.37 5.90
CA LEU A 172 33.02 14.25 6.52
C LEU A 172 31.50 14.38 6.38
N ALA A 173 30.94 15.58 6.56
CA ALA A 173 29.50 15.84 6.40
C ALA A 173 29.05 15.55 4.96
N VAL A 174 29.82 15.98 3.96
CA VAL A 174 29.54 15.70 2.54
C VAL A 174 29.62 14.19 2.26
N LEU A 175 30.67 13.52 2.71
CA LEU A 175 30.84 12.07 2.50
C LEU A 175 29.73 11.26 3.18
N ALA A 176 29.39 11.59 4.42
CA ALA A 176 28.31 10.95 5.17
C ALA A 176 26.96 11.16 4.48
N TYR A 177 26.67 12.38 4.03
CA TYR A 177 25.44 12.66 3.29
C TYR A 177 25.34 11.85 2.00
N ARG A 178 26.43 11.78 1.22
CA ARG A 178 26.46 10.99 -0.02
C ARG A 178 26.31 9.49 0.22
N ALA A 179 26.87 8.97 1.30
CA ALA A 179 26.69 7.57 1.69
C ALA A 179 25.23 7.30 2.04
N LEU A 180 24.62 8.15 2.87
CA LEU A 180 23.21 8.03 3.24
C LEU A 180 22.26 8.13 2.04
N GLU A 181 22.53 9.04 1.10
CA GLU A 181 21.73 9.21 -0.11
C GLU A 181 21.79 7.97 -1.02
N ARG A 182 22.98 7.38 -1.18
CA ARG A 182 23.15 6.13 -1.95
C ARG A 182 22.43 4.96 -1.30
N ASP A 183 22.61 4.77 0.01
CA ASP A 183 21.94 3.72 0.78
C ASP A 183 20.42 3.85 0.70
N ALA A 184 19.89 5.08 0.78
CA ALA A 184 18.46 5.33 0.66
C ALA A 184 17.94 5.01 -0.74
N ALA A 185 18.67 5.38 -1.80
CA ALA A 185 18.30 5.08 -3.17
C ALA A 185 18.34 3.57 -3.46
N GLU A 186 19.32 2.84 -2.94
CA GLU A 186 19.42 1.39 -3.08
C GLU A 186 18.30 0.67 -2.34
N ARG A 187 18.02 1.07 -1.08
CA ARG A 187 16.88 0.52 -0.33
C ARG A 187 15.55 0.75 -1.03
N GLN A 188 15.35 1.93 -1.61
CA GLN A 188 14.12 2.23 -2.33
C GLN A 188 13.96 1.32 -3.56
N ARG A 189 15.03 1.11 -4.33
CA ARG A 189 15.02 0.17 -5.47
C ARG A 189 14.67 -1.25 -5.04
N LEU A 190 15.33 -1.76 -4.00
CA LEU A 190 15.04 -3.11 -3.47
C LEU A 190 13.60 -3.26 -2.98
N LEU A 191 13.01 -2.22 -2.39
CA LEU A 191 11.60 -2.24 -1.98
C LEU A 191 10.65 -2.25 -3.18
N ASP A 192 11.00 -1.53 -4.24
CA ASP A 192 10.19 -1.48 -5.47
C ASP A 192 10.28 -2.83 -6.21
N ASP A 193 11.48 -3.42 -6.32
CA ASP A 193 11.69 -4.76 -6.88
C ASP A 193 10.92 -5.85 -6.10
N LEU A 194 10.93 -5.77 -4.75
CA LEU A 194 10.18 -6.70 -3.91
C LEU A 194 8.66 -6.60 -4.15
N ARG A 195 8.13 -5.38 -4.28
CA ARG A 195 6.71 -5.15 -4.55
C ARG A 195 6.30 -5.71 -5.90
N GLU A 196 7.13 -5.52 -6.93
CA GLU A 196 6.90 -6.07 -8.26
C GLU A 196 6.87 -7.60 -8.22
N ALA A 197 7.89 -8.23 -7.62
CA ALA A 197 7.94 -9.69 -7.47
C ALA A 197 6.78 -10.27 -6.66
N GLN A 198 6.30 -9.55 -5.63
CA GLN A 198 5.10 -9.96 -4.88
C GLN A 198 3.83 -9.87 -5.73
N GLY A 199 3.70 -8.86 -6.59
CA GLY A 199 2.60 -8.73 -7.54
C GLY A 199 2.59 -9.91 -8.53
N ASP A 200 3.73 -10.20 -9.14
CA ASP A 200 3.89 -11.32 -10.08
C ASP A 200 3.56 -12.67 -9.43
N LEU A 201 3.99 -12.87 -8.18
CA LEU A 201 3.69 -14.10 -7.43
C LEU A 201 2.20 -14.21 -7.12
N ALA A 202 1.53 -13.13 -6.72
CA ALA A 202 0.10 -13.13 -6.46
C ALA A 202 -0.70 -13.49 -7.73
N ASP A 203 -0.33 -12.93 -8.88
CA ASP A 203 -0.96 -13.24 -10.16
C ASP A 203 -0.71 -14.69 -10.61
N ALA A 204 0.50 -15.20 -10.38
CA ALA A 204 0.83 -16.60 -10.64
C ALA A 204 0.02 -17.55 -9.74
N GLN A 205 -0.09 -17.23 -8.44
CA GLN A 205 -0.89 -18.01 -7.49
C GLN A 205 -2.37 -17.97 -7.83
N HIS A 206 -2.91 -16.82 -8.24
CA HIS A 206 -4.32 -16.71 -8.64
C HIS A 206 -4.61 -17.58 -9.88
N ARG A 207 -3.75 -17.54 -10.90
CA ARG A 207 -3.86 -18.40 -12.09
C ARG A 207 -3.74 -19.88 -11.73
N ALA A 208 -2.76 -20.24 -10.89
CA ALA A 208 -2.59 -21.63 -10.45
C ALA A 208 -3.80 -22.13 -9.65
N GLY A 209 -4.34 -21.29 -8.77
CA GLY A 209 -5.56 -21.57 -8.01
C GLY A 209 -6.77 -21.80 -8.90
N ALA A 210 -6.97 -20.94 -9.92
CA ALA A 210 -8.06 -21.10 -10.88
C ALA A 210 -7.94 -22.41 -11.70
N ILE A 211 -6.73 -22.80 -12.10
CA ILE A 211 -6.48 -24.07 -12.80
C ILE A 211 -6.74 -25.27 -11.89
N ALA A 212 -6.24 -25.22 -10.65
CA ALA A 212 -6.44 -26.28 -9.67
C ALA A 212 -7.93 -26.49 -9.37
N GLU A 213 -8.69 -25.40 -9.23
CA GLU A 213 -10.12 -25.45 -8.97
C GLU A 213 -10.90 -26.02 -10.17
N ARG A 214 -10.56 -25.61 -11.40
CA ARG A 214 -11.14 -26.24 -12.62
C ARG A 214 -10.86 -27.75 -12.67
N ALA A 215 -9.65 -28.17 -12.32
CA ALA A 215 -9.30 -29.60 -12.31
C ALA A 215 -10.00 -30.38 -11.18
N ARG A 216 -10.30 -29.72 -10.05
CA ARG A 216 -11.11 -30.29 -8.96
C ARG A 216 -12.57 -30.47 -9.41
N LEU A 217 -13.18 -29.40 -9.94
CA LEU A 217 -14.56 -29.42 -10.45
C LEU A 217 -14.74 -30.46 -11.56
N SER A 218 -13.81 -30.55 -12.51
CA SER A 218 -13.89 -31.55 -13.57
C SER A 218 -13.92 -32.99 -13.05
N ARG A 219 -13.20 -33.29 -11.95
CA ARG A 219 -13.23 -34.62 -11.33
C ARG A 219 -14.55 -34.88 -10.61
N GLU A 220 -15.03 -33.91 -9.83
CA GLU A 220 -16.30 -33.99 -9.12
C GLU A 220 -17.51 -34.19 -10.08
N ILE A 221 -17.50 -33.51 -11.22
CA ILE A 221 -18.48 -33.71 -12.30
C ILE A 221 -18.35 -35.10 -12.93
N HIS A 222 -17.12 -35.55 -13.21
CA HIS A 222 -16.92 -36.85 -13.82
C HIS A 222 -17.40 -37.99 -12.90
N ASP A 223 -17.11 -37.87 -11.60
CA ASP A 223 -17.50 -38.87 -10.60
C ASP A 223 -19.03 -38.93 -10.42
N SER A 224 -19.70 -37.78 -10.35
CA SER A 224 -21.17 -37.71 -10.29
C SER A 224 -21.84 -38.28 -11.54
N VAL A 225 -21.37 -37.92 -12.73
CA VAL A 225 -21.87 -38.46 -14.00
C VAL A 225 -21.65 -39.98 -14.09
N ALA A 226 -20.47 -40.47 -13.70
CA ALA A 226 -20.18 -41.90 -13.70
C ALA A 226 -21.11 -42.68 -12.74
N GLN A 227 -21.41 -42.11 -11.58
CA GLN A 227 -22.35 -42.68 -10.61
C GLN A 227 -23.79 -42.73 -11.16
N ASP A 228 -24.27 -41.64 -11.77
CA ASP A 228 -25.61 -41.60 -12.37
C ASP A 228 -25.76 -42.60 -13.51
N LEU A 229 -24.75 -42.70 -14.40
CA LEU A 229 -24.75 -43.67 -15.49
C LEU A 229 -24.76 -45.12 -14.97
N SER A 230 -24.03 -45.39 -13.87
CA SER A 230 -24.04 -46.70 -13.22
C SER A 230 -25.42 -47.02 -12.63
N SER A 231 -26.08 -46.05 -11.99
CA SER A 231 -27.43 -46.20 -11.46
C SER A 231 -28.46 -46.47 -12.57
N ILE A 232 -28.38 -45.73 -13.69
CA ILE A 232 -29.22 -45.95 -14.87
C ILE A 232 -29.04 -47.37 -15.40
N ASN A 233 -27.81 -47.84 -15.53
CA ASN A 233 -27.53 -49.18 -16.05
C ASN A 233 -28.11 -50.28 -15.13
N LEU A 234 -27.97 -50.15 -13.81
CA LEU A 234 -28.55 -51.09 -12.84
C LEU A 234 -30.09 -51.11 -12.91
N LEU A 235 -30.73 -49.93 -13.05
CA LEU A 235 -32.18 -49.83 -13.21
C LEU A 235 -32.66 -50.48 -14.51
N LEU A 236 -31.92 -50.31 -15.60
CA LEU A 236 -32.26 -50.94 -16.88
C LEU A 236 -32.07 -52.47 -16.84
N GLN A 237 -31.01 -52.97 -16.20
CA GLN A 237 -30.83 -54.42 -15.99
C GLN A 237 -31.96 -55.02 -15.15
N ALA A 238 -32.37 -54.33 -14.09
CA ALA A 238 -33.50 -54.77 -13.27
C ALA A 238 -34.82 -54.73 -14.06
N ALA A 239 -35.00 -53.77 -14.97
CA ALA A 239 -36.16 -53.71 -15.86
C ALA A 239 -36.19 -54.88 -16.87
N GLU A 240 -35.03 -55.28 -17.42
CA GLU A 240 -34.92 -56.45 -18.30
C GLU A 240 -35.30 -57.75 -17.59
N GLN A 241 -34.85 -57.95 -16.35
CA GLN A 241 -35.18 -59.14 -15.57
C GLN A 241 -36.68 -59.27 -15.25
N ASP A 242 -37.34 -58.14 -15.01
CA ASP A 242 -38.76 -58.08 -14.64
C ASP A 242 -39.71 -57.96 -15.84
N TRP A 243 -39.19 -57.90 -17.07
CA TRP A 243 -39.96 -57.53 -18.27
C TRP A 243 -41.17 -58.43 -18.51
N ASP A 244 -40.96 -59.76 -18.47
CA ASP A 244 -42.00 -60.75 -18.74
C ASP A 244 -42.77 -61.20 -17.49
N THR A 245 -42.16 -61.09 -16.31
CA THR A 245 -42.69 -61.65 -15.05
C THR A 245 -43.39 -60.62 -14.18
N ARG A 246 -42.95 -59.35 -14.20
CA ARG A 246 -43.43 -58.26 -13.33
C ARG A 246 -43.46 -56.93 -14.10
N SER A 247 -44.29 -56.86 -15.14
CA SER A 247 -44.34 -55.73 -16.07
C SER A 247 -44.53 -54.34 -15.42
N ASP A 248 -45.27 -54.22 -14.31
CA ASP A 248 -45.43 -52.96 -13.57
C ASP A 248 -44.14 -52.52 -12.87
N ALA A 249 -43.35 -53.46 -12.34
CA ALA A 249 -42.05 -53.19 -11.74
C ALA A 249 -41.03 -52.76 -12.81
N ALA A 250 -41.01 -53.46 -13.96
CA ALA A 250 -40.17 -53.10 -15.10
C ALA A 250 -40.47 -51.68 -15.62
N ARG A 251 -41.75 -51.30 -15.76
CA ARG A 251 -42.13 -49.92 -16.12
C ARG A 251 -41.66 -48.89 -15.09
N THR A 252 -41.70 -49.23 -13.81
CA THR A 252 -41.22 -48.36 -12.73
C THR A 252 -39.71 -48.12 -12.82
N HIS A 253 -38.93 -49.18 -13.05
CA HIS A 253 -37.47 -49.11 -13.22
C HIS A 253 -37.08 -48.27 -14.44
N VAL A 254 -37.74 -48.47 -15.59
CA VAL A 254 -37.54 -47.63 -16.80
C VAL A 254 -37.88 -46.17 -16.52
N GLY A 255 -38.99 -45.92 -15.80
CA GLY A 255 -39.39 -44.58 -15.39
C GLY A 255 -38.36 -43.90 -14.47
N GLN A 256 -37.74 -44.66 -13.55
CA GLN A 256 -36.66 -44.18 -12.69
C GLN A 256 -35.41 -43.85 -13.51
N ALA A 257 -34.97 -44.76 -14.39
CA ALA A 257 -33.81 -44.55 -15.27
C ALA A 257 -33.97 -43.28 -16.14
N ALA A 258 -35.17 -43.07 -16.70
CA ALA A 258 -35.47 -41.88 -17.49
C ALA A 258 -35.43 -40.58 -16.66
N ARG A 259 -35.89 -40.62 -15.40
CA ARG A 259 -35.79 -39.45 -14.48
C ARG A 259 -34.35 -39.15 -14.12
N THR A 260 -33.56 -40.15 -13.73
CA THR A 260 -32.13 -39.99 -13.40
C THR A 260 -31.35 -39.45 -14.60
N SER A 261 -31.60 -39.96 -15.81
CA SER A 261 -30.95 -39.46 -17.03
C SER A 261 -31.26 -37.98 -17.31
N ARG A 262 -32.53 -37.56 -17.17
CA ARG A 262 -32.91 -36.15 -17.36
C ARG A 262 -32.26 -35.24 -16.31
N HIS A 263 -32.26 -35.68 -15.04
CA HIS A 263 -31.62 -34.94 -13.95
C HIS A 263 -30.11 -34.74 -14.22
N SER A 264 -29.40 -35.83 -14.55
CA SER A 264 -27.96 -35.80 -14.82
C SER A 264 -27.62 -34.89 -16.02
N LEU A 265 -28.44 -34.92 -17.08
CA LEU A 265 -28.30 -34.03 -18.24
C LEU A 265 -28.47 -32.54 -17.88
N ASP A 266 -29.44 -32.21 -17.03
CA ASP A 266 -29.66 -30.83 -16.60
C ASP A 266 -28.55 -30.35 -15.64
N GLU A 267 -28.03 -31.22 -14.79
CA GLU A 267 -26.88 -30.95 -13.93
C GLU A 267 -25.61 -30.68 -14.73
N VAL A 268 -25.24 -31.54 -15.67
CA VAL A 268 -24.09 -31.33 -16.56
C VAL A 268 -24.24 -30.05 -17.37
N ARG A 269 -25.44 -29.77 -17.90
CA ARG A 269 -25.69 -28.52 -18.67
C ARG A 269 -25.55 -27.27 -17.81
N ARG A 270 -26.00 -27.29 -16.56
CA ARG A 270 -25.80 -26.17 -15.62
C ARG A 270 -24.32 -25.94 -15.35
N VAL A 271 -23.59 -27.00 -15.02
CA VAL A 271 -22.16 -26.88 -14.68
C VAL A 271 -21.32 -26.43 -15.88
N VAL A 272 -21.60 -26.93 -17.10
CA VAL A 272 -20.94 -26.46 -18.33
C VAL A 272 -21.24 -24.98 -18.60
N ARG A 273 -22.47 -24.50 -18.36
CA ARG A 273 -22.79 -23.07 -18.50
C ARG A 273 -22.08 -22.19 -17.46
N ASP A 274 -21.90 -22.69 -16.24
CA ASP A 274 -21.22 -21.95 -15.16
C ASP A 274 -19.69 -21.94 -15.32
N LEU A 275 -19.14 -22.93 -16.04
CA LEU A 275 -17.72 -23.05 -16.38
C LEU A 275 -17.33 -22.38 -17.69
N ALA A 276 -18.28 -22.22 -18.62
CA ALA A 276 -18.04 -21.50 -19.87
C ALA A 276 -17.64 -20.05 -19.55
N PRO A 277 -16.53 -19.54 -20.11
CA PRO A 277 -16.24 -18.12 -20.07
C PRO A 277 -17.48 -17.38 -20.59
N ALA A 278 -17.92 -16.34 -19.90
CA ALA A 278 -18.90 -15.43 -20.47
C ALA A 278 -18.20 -14.68 -21.61
N GLU A 279 -18.11 -15.31 -22.78
CA GLU A 279 -17.60 -14.70 -23.99
C GLU A 279 -18.55 -13.56 -24.34
N LEU A 280 -18.12 -12.35 -24.01
CA LEU A 280 -18.59 -11.13 -24.63
C LEU A 280 -18.01 -11.15 -26.05
N GLU A 281 -18.63 -11.93 -26.95
CA GLU A 281 -18.36 -11.80 -28.38
C GLU A 281 -18.77 -10.40 -28.83
N GLY A 282 -17.80 -9.49 -28.90
CA GLY A 282 -17.94 -8.15 -29.45
C GLY A 282 -17.37 -7.07 -28.55
N ARG A 283 -16.29 -6.43 -29.01
CA ARG A 283 -15.72 -5.19 -28.44
C ARG A 283 -16.69 -4.00 -28.44
N ASP A 284 -17.86 -4.16 -29.06
CA ASP A 284 -18.91 -3.15 -29.21
C ASP A 284 -20.30 -3.65 -28.80
N ALA A 285 -20.40 -4.81 -28.12
CA ALA A 285 -21.69 -5.29 -27.64
C ALA A 285 -22.12 -4.46 -26.41
N ASP A 286 -23.22 -3.72 -26.55
CA ASP A 286 -23.83 -2.97 -25.46
C ASP A 286 -24.07 -3.92 -24.26
N LEU A 287 -23.48 -3.63 -23.10
CA LEU A 287 -23.60 -4.43 -21.88
C LEU A 287 -25.07 -4.65 -21.51
N ALA A 288 -25.92 -3.67 -21.81
CA ALA A 288 -27.37 -3.79 -21.65
C ALA A 288 -27.96 -4.90 -22.52
N GLU A 289 -27.56 -4.98 -23.80
CA GLU A 289 -28.01 -6.02 -24.73
C GLU A 289 -27.49 -7.41 -24.32
N ALA A 290 -26.25 -7.48 -23.85
CA ALA A 290 -25.69 -8.71 -23.31
C ALA A 290 -26.46 -9.20 -22.07
N LEU A 291 -26.87 -8.28 -21.18
CA LEU A 291 -27.70 -8.58 -20.01
C LEU A 291 -29.10 -9.04 -20.39
N GLU A 292 -29.74 -8.40 -21.36
CA GLU A 292 -31.05 -8.85 -21.88
C GLU A 292 -30.97 -10.26 -22.48
N ARG A 293 -29.93 -10.53 -23.27
CA ARG A 293 -29.74 -11.84 -23.90
C ARG A 293 -29.45 -12.92 -22.86
N ALA A 294 -28.59 -12.61 -21.89
CA ALA A 294 -28.29 -13.50 -20.78
C ALA A 294 -29.53 -13.77 -19.90
N GLY A 295 -30.33 -12.74 -19.64
CA GLY A 295 -31.54 -12.86 -18.83
C GLY A 295 -32.64 -13.66 -19.54
N ARG A 296 -32.88 -13.42 -20.83
CA ARG A 296 -33.81 -14.24 -21.63
C ARG A 296 -33.40 -15.72 -21.63
N SER A 297 -32.10 -16.00 -21.76
CA SER A 297 -31.61 -17.37 -21.69
C SER A 297 -31.77 -18.02 -20.30
N ALA A 298 -31.69 -17.24 -19.21
CA ALA A 298 -31.84 -17.75 -17.85
C ALA A 298 -33.32 -18.03 -17.49
N VAL A 299 -34.24 -17.19 -17.95
CA VAL A 299 -35.69 -17.39 -17.78
C VAL A 299 -36.22 -18.51 -18.68
N GLY A 300 -35.70 -18.61 -19.91
CA GLY A 300 -36.10 -19.64 -20.88
C GLY A 300 -37.57 -19.51 -21.27
N HIS A 301 -38.32 -20.60 -21.21
CA HIS A 301 -39.76 -20.65 -21.53
C HIS A 301 -40.66 -20.55 -20.27
N ARG A 302 -40.11 -20.15 -19.12
CA ARG A 302 -40.88 -20.06 -17.87
C ARG A 302 -41.73 -18.76 -17.85
N PRO A 303 -42.88 -18.77 -17.16
CA PRO A 303 -43.84 -17.65 -17.17
C PRO A 303 -43.39 -16.53 -16.23
N VAL A 304 -42.21 -15.97 -16.47
CA VAL A 304 -41.66 -14.85 -15.69
C VAL A 304 -41.36 -13.70 -16.64
N GLU A 305 -41.97 -12.54 -16.40
CA GLU A 305 -41.73 -11.32 -17.17
C GLU A 305 -40.39 -10.70 -16.77
N LEU A 306 -39.40 -10.69 -17.67
CA LEU A 306 -38.10 -10.05 -17.45
C LEU A 306 -38.09 -8.64 -18.06
N GLN A 307 -37.70 -7.66 -17.25
CA GLN A 307 -37.44 -6.29 -17.70
C GLN A 307 -36.01 -5.87 -17.35
N VAL A 308 -35.26 -5.35 -18.32
CA VAL A 308 -33.94 -4.74 -18.08
C VAL A 308 -34.09 -3.22 -18.19
N GLN A 309 -33.59 -2.49 -17.19
CA GLN A 309 -33.63 -1.04 -17.13
C GLN A 309 -32.20 -0.49 -17.04
N VAL A 310 -31.88 0.50 -17.87
CA VAL A 310 -30.57 1.15 -17.87
C VAL A 310 -30.73 2.60 -17.42
N HIS A 311 -29.89 3.02 -16.47
CA HIS A 311 -29.83 4.38 -15.95
C HIS A 311 -28.41 4.94 -16.08
N GLY A 312 -28.31 6.22 -16.43
CA GLY A 312 -27.03 6.90 -16.69
C GLY A 312 -26.53 6.75 -18.12
N GLU A 313 -25.42 7.40 -18.43
CA GLU A 313 -24.80 7.37 -19.75
C GLU A 313 -23.84 6.18 -19.85
N PRO A 314 -23.92 5.33 -20.90
CA PRO A 314 -23.07 4.15 -21.01
C PRO A 314 -21.59 4.50 -21.02
N VAL A 315 -20.83 3.92 -20.09
CA VAL A 315 -19.37 4.06 -20.00
C VAL A 315 -18.72 2.73 -20.39
N PRO A 316 -17.62 2.72 -21.17
CA PRO A 316 -16.88 1.49 -21.46
C PRO A 316 -16.45 0.81 -20.16
N VAL A 317 -16.83 -0.46 -20.02
CA VAL A 317 -16.53 -1.30 -18.86
C VAL A 317 -15.47 -2.32 -19.26
N SER A 318 -14.53 -2.65 -18.36
CA SER A 318 -13.54 -3.68 -18.65
C SER A 318 -14.21 -5.05 -18.80
N GLU A 319 -13.69 -5.87 -19.71
CA GLU A 319 -14.20 -7.22 -19.99
C GLU A 319 -14.37 -8.09 -18.73
N PRO A 320 -13.45 -8.08 -17.73
CA PRO A 320 -13.63 -8.85 -16.50
C PRO A 320 -14.85 -8.40 -15.68
N VAL A 321 -15.12 -7.10 -15.64
CA VAL A 321 -16.26 -6.53 -14.89
C VAL A 321 -17.57 -6.86 -15.61
N ALA A 322 -17.61 -6.71 -16.93
CA ALA A 322 -18.77 -7.07 -17.73
C ALA A 322 -19.10 -8.57 -17.61
N ALA A 323 -18.10 -9.44 -17.66
CA ALA A 323 -18.26 -10.89 -17.45
C ALA A 323 -18.78 -11.21 -16.04
N ALA A 324 -18.25 -10.54 -15.00
CA ALA A 324 -18.70 -10.72 -13.62
C ALA A 324 -20.15 -10.27 -13.40
N LEU A 325 -20.56 -9.15 -14.02
CA LEU A 325 -21.95 -8.66 -13.98
C LEU A 325 -22.90 -9.64 -14.65
N LEU A 326 -22.55 -10.13 -15.84
CA LEU A 326 -23.36 -11.13 -16.56
C LEU A 326 -23.52 -12.42 -15.75
N ARG A 327 -22.46 -12.89 -15.11
CA ARG A 327 -22.50 -14.09 -14.26
C ARG A 327 -23.37 -13.87 -13.02
N THR A 328 -23.23 -12.72 -12.37
CA THR A 328 -24.07 -12.33 -11.21
C THR A 328 -25.54 -12.31 -11.58
N VAL A 329 -25.90 -11.66 -12.69
CA VAL A 329 -27.29 -11.56 -13.14
C VAL A 329 -27.84 -12.92 -13.54
N ARG A 330 -27.07 -13.76 -14.24
CA ARG A 330 -27.50 -15.14 -14.55
C ARG A 330 -27.79 -15.94 -13.29
N GLY A 331 -26.90 -15.94 -12.30
CA GLY A 331 -27.09 -16.65 -11.04
C GLY A 331 -28.30 -16.14 -10.26
N ALA A 332 -28.45 -14.81 -10.18
CA ALA A 332 -29.60 -14.19 -9.51
C ALA A 332 -30.92 -14.57 -10.20
N LEU A 333 -30.98 -14.53 -11.53
CA LEU A 333 -32.18 -14.93 -12.28
C LEU A 333 -32.47 -16.42 -12.14
N ALA A 334 -31.45 -17.30 -12.17
CA ALA A 334 -31.64 -18.71 -11.90
C ALA A 334 -32.31 -18.94 -10.53
N ASN A 335 -31.81 -18.30 -9.47
CA ASN A 335 -32.38 -18.38 -8.13
C ASN A 335 -33.83 -17.89 -8.08
N VAL A 336 -34.14 -16.77 -8.76
CA VAL A 336 -35.50 -16.24 -8.78
C VAL A 336 -36.46 -17.23 -9.43
N VAL A 337 -36.07 -17.79 -10.58
CA VAL A 337 -36.97 -18.67 -11.31
C VAL A 337 -37.05 -20.07 -10.67
N GLU A 338 -36.04 -20.50 -9.91
CA GLU A 338 -36.04 -21.79 -9.21
C GLU A 338 -36.67 -21.73 -7.81
N HIS A 339 -36.65 -20.57 -7.14
CA HIS A 339 -37.03 -20.48 -5.73
C HIS A 339 -38.01 -19.37 -5.36
N ALA A 340 -38.14 -18.28 -6.14
CA ALA A 340 -38.90 -17.11 -5.68
C ALA A 340 -40.40 -17.14 -6.02
N GLY A 341 -40.83 -17.92 -7.01
CA GLY A 341 -42.24 -17.95 -7.45
C GLY A 341 -42.77 -16.60 -7.95
N ALA A 342 -41.89 -15.74 -8.47
CA ALA A 342 -42.23 -14.39 -8.92
C ALA A 342 -42.71 -14.38 -10.37
N ASP A 343 -43.78 -13.65 -10.65
CA ASP A 343 -44.32 -13.48 -12.02
C ASP A 343 -43.54 -12.43 -12.83
N ARG A 344 -42.77 -11.56 -12.17
CA ARG A 344 -42.02 -10.46 -12.80
C ARG A 344 -40.68 -10.20 -12.11
N VAL A 345 -39.66 -9.91 -12.90
CA VAL A 345 -38.29 -9.59 -12.46
C VAL A 345 -37.77 -8.39 -13.21
N THR A 346 -37.18 -7.43 -12.47
CA THR A 346 -36.52 -6.25 -13.05
C THR A 346 -35.04 -6.27 -12.72
N VAL A 347 -34.18 -6.13 -13.74
CA VAL A 347 -32.73 -5.97 -13.61
C VAL A 347 -32.38 -4.54 -13.97
N THR A 348 -31.77 -3.81 -13.03
CA THR A 348 -31.39 -2.40 -13.23
C THR A 348 -29.87 -2.27 -13.33
N LEU A 349 -29.38 -1.77 -14.46
CA LEU A 349 -27.98 -1.39 -14.68
C LEU A 349 -27.86 0.13 -14.53
N THR A 350 -27.02 0.59 -13.60
CA THR A 350 -26.81 2.03 -13.37
C THR A 350 -25.34 2.39 -13.60
N TYR A 351 -25.08 3.31 -14.52
CA TYR A 351 -23.77 3.94 -14.72
C TYR A 351 -23.65 5.15 -13.80
N GLN A 352 -22.77 5.06 -12.80
CA GLN A 352 -22.41 6.18 -11.94
C GLN A 352 -21.16 6.84 -12.53
N GLY A 353 -21.36 7.99 -13.18
CA GLY A 353 -20.31 8.76 -13.85
C GLY A 353 -19.29 9.38 -12.91
#